data_AF-A0A5H6Z5P6-F1
#
_entry.id   AF-A0A5H6Z5P6-F1
#
_cell.length_a   1.000
_cell.length_b   1.000
_cell.length_c   1.000
_cell.angle_alpha   90.00
_cell.angle_beta   90.00
_cell.angle_gamma   90.00
#
_symmetry.space_group_name_H-M   'P 1'
#
loop_
_entity.id
_entity.type
_entity.pdbx_description
1 polymer ?
#
loop_
_entity_poly.entity_id
_entity_poly.type
_entity_poly.pdbx_seq_one_letter_code
_entity_poly.pdbx_strand_id
1 'polypeptide(L)'
;MPEGILIDYNDSRPAMAITAGLRAPSFCTSFAGYGTGANQFQVNTPLTSGSTVFVLPTRPVDVQEFADNQTWIVLPIYMTSVTRNGDNGVTVNGTNRGNYQRIPNWAGTVFEILPAATYNEGLLVSNSTDFTAISNQARLMTCAYVGTVTVNGSMALPVSGIPFGKWDNNNVSVGFDGANIIVRDINYSGRDDVSASVTMELVIFNNTAPVAGDGITMTNSAGQVTFSTVKRPFVYDQQLTVTDNNQYIGDKYCQIVFTGAQSRRVDGYFNIRKKGVVMSGGSIRSAYNQVVGNYNDNRFDMTFNQNINMPILVLPDMY
;
A
#
# COMPACT_ATOMS: atom_id res chain seq x y z
N MET A 1 9.19 -29.49 -0.34
CA MET A 1 8.93 -28.32 -1.19
C MET A 1 7.43 -28.15 -1.28
N PRO A 2 6.88 -26.94 -1.21
CA PRO A 2 5.50 -26.71 -1.61
C PRO A 2 5.36 -27.12 -3.09
N GLU A 3 4.30 -27.85 -3.44
CA GLU A 3 4.02 -28.27 -4.82
C GLU A 3 3.65 -27.04 -5.67
N GLY A 4 4.20 -26.93 -6.88
CA GLY A 4 4.03 -25.74 -7.72
C GLY A 4 4.88 -25.72 -9.00
N ILE A 5 4.88 -24.59 -9.70
CA ILE A 5 5.72 -24.32 -10.88
C ILE A 5 6.97 -23.59 -10.44
N LEU A 6 8.15 -24.10 -10.81
CA LEU A 6 9.41 -23.36 -10.69
C LEU A 6 9.81 -22.84 -12.07
N ILE A 7 10.16 -21.56 -12.16
CA ILE A 7 10.67 -20.94 -13.38
C ILE A 7 11.96 -20.20 -13.05
N ASP A 8 13.06 -20.67 -13.63
CA ASP A 8 14.34 -19.97 -13.60
C ASP A 8 14.45 -19.07 -14.83
N TYR A 9 14.59 -17.76 -14.60
CA TYR A 9 14.74 -16.75 -15.64
C TYR A 9 16.19 -16.58 -16.08
N ASN A 10 17.15 -17.25 -15.43
CA ASN A 10 18.60 -17.10 -15.64
C ASN A 10 19.08 -15.64 -15.56
N ASP A 11 18.43 -14.81 -14.73
CA ASP A 11 18.73 -13.38 -14.58
C ASP A 11 19.45 -13.04 -13.27
N SER A 12 20.07 -14.05 -12.65
CA SER A 12 20.79 -13.98 -11.36
C SER A 12 19.93 -13.65 -10.14
N ARG A 13 18.61 -13.54 -10.29
CA ARG A 13 17.66 -13.38 -9.19
C ARG A 13 17.13 -14.74 -8.75
N PRO A 14 16.50 -14.85 -7.58
CA PRO A 14 15.89 -16.10 -7.16
C PRO A 14 14.89 -16.61 -8.20
N ALA A 15 14.85 -17.94 -8.37
CA ALA A 15 13.89 -18.59 -9.25
C ALA A 15 12.47 -18.27 -8.78
N MET A 16 11.58 -18.02 -9.74
CA MET A 16 10.17 -17.80 -9.44
C MET A 16 9.51 -19.13 -9.06
N ALA A 17 8.95 -19.18 -7.86
CA ALA A 17 8.18 -20.33 -7.40
C ALA A 17 6.69 -19.94 -7.32
N ILE A 18 5.87 -20.47 -8.23
CA ILE A 18 4.41 -20.37 -8.16
C ILE A 18 3.91 -21.56 -7.36
N THR A 19 3.80 -21.37 -6.04
CA THR A 19 3.34 -22.39 -5.09
C THR A 19 1.89 -22.18 -4.68
N ALA A 20 1.33 -23.20 -4.02
CA ALA A 20 -0.03 -23.14 -3.49
C ALA A 20 -0.25 -21.89 -2.60
N GLY A 21 -1.38 -21.21 -2.80
CA GLY A 21 -1.77 -20.03 -2.02
C GLY A 21 -1.33 -18.66 -2.57
N LEU A 22 -0.49 -18.60 -3.62
CA LEU A 22 -0.12 -17.33 -4.26
C LEU A 22 -1.29 -16.72 -5.02
N ARG A 23 -1.53 -15.42 -4.77
CA ARG A 23 -2.69 -14.71 -5.32
C ARG A 23 -2.28 -13.40 -5.96
N ALA A 24 -2.94 -13.03 -7.04
CA ALA A 24 -2.68 -11.82 -7.80
C ALA A 24 -3.68 -10.72 -7.44
N PRO A 25 -3.20 -9.55 -6.96
CA PRO A 25 -4.05 -8.38 -6.78
C PRO A 25 -4.48 -7.80 -8.13
N SER A 26 -5.72 -7.32 -8.18
CA SER A 26 -6.32 -6.62 -9.31
C SER A 26 -6.55 -5.16 -8.97
N PHE A 27 -6.21 -4.28 -9.91
CA PHE A 27 -6.53 -2.86 -9.81
C PHE A 27 -8.04 -2.64 -9.96
N CYS A 28 -8.61 -1.78 -9.11
CA CYS A 28 -10.01 -1.38 -9.20
C CYS A 28 -10.12 0.09 -9.66
N THR A 29 -9.68 1.02 -8.81
CA THR A 29 -9.77 2.47 -9.10
C THR A 29 -8.82 3.26 -8.20
N SER A 30 -8.60 4.52 -8.54
CA SER A 30 -7.95 5.50 -7.66
C SER A 30 -8.95 6.58 -7.23
N PHE A 31 -8.74 7.16 -6.05
CA PHE A 31 -9.56 8.25 -5.53
C PHE A 31 -8.67 9.38 -5.01
N ALA A 32 -9.14 10.61 -5.18
CA ALA A 32 -8.53 11.80 -4.60
C ALA A 32 -9.58 12.91 -4.49
N GLY A 33 -9.55 13.66 -3.39
CA GLY A 33 -10.40 14.83 -3.20
C GLY A 33 -11.16 14.80 -1.88
N TYR A 34 -12.29 15.51 -1.85
CA TYR A 34 -13.17 15.56 -0.69
C TYR A 34 -14.01 14.29 -0.59
N GLY A 35 -14.16 13.79 0.63
CA GLY A 35 -14.97 12.64 0.97
C GLY A 35 -16.47 12.86 0.75
N THR A 36 -17.23 11.82 0.99
CA THR A 36 -18.66 11.76 0.68
C THR A 36 -19.54 11.87 1.93
N GLY A 37 -18.93 11.88 3.11
CA GLY A 37 -19.64 11.94 4.39
C GLY A 37 -18.75 12.38 5.54
N ALA A 38 -19.36 12.48 6.72
CA ALA A 38 -18.66 12.87 7.94
C ALA A 38 -17.55 11.85 8.27
N ASN A 39 -16.31 12.32 8.19
CA ASN A 39 -15.08 11.55 8.37
C ASN A 39 -15.02 10.28 7.51
N GLN A 40 -15.65 10.31 6.34
CA GLN A 40 -15.75 9.15 5.44
C GLN A 40 -15.52 9.56 3.99
N PHE A 41 -14.92 8.64 3.24
CA PHE A 41 -14.77 8.72 1.80
C PHE A 41 -15.27 7.43 1.18
N GLN A 42 -16.42 7.49 0.50
CA GLN A 42 -16.92 6.38 -0.30
C GLN A 42 -16.29 6.40 -1.69
N VAL A 43 -15.67 5.28 -2.06
CA VAL A 43 -15.07 5.06 -3.36
C VAL A 43 -15.94 4.04 -4.10
N ASN A 44 -16.70 4.52 -5.09
CA ASN A 44 -17.53 3.67 -5.91
C ASN A 44 -16.68 3.01 -7.00
N THR A 45 -16.67 1.68 -7.01
CA THR A 45 -16.03 0.87 -8.05
C THR A 45 -16.67 -0.51 -8.05
N PRO A 46 -16.97 -1.10 -9.22
CA PRO A 46 -17.35 -2.50 -9.28
C PRO A 46 -16.26 -3.37 -8.63
N LEU A 47 -16.69 -4.28 -7.76
CA LEU A 47 -15.84 -5.27 -7.11
C LEU A 47 -16.35 -6.68 -7.42
N THR A 48 -15.45 -7.65 -7.49
CA THR A 48 -15.80 -9.05 -7.71
C THR A 48 -16.37 -9.64 -6.43
N SER A 49 -17.52 -10.32 -6.50
CA SER A 49 -18.12 -10.97 -5.33
C SER A 49 -17.15 -11.95 -4.66
N GLY A 50 -17.06 -11.91 -3.33
CA GLY A 50 -16.15 -12.76 -2.56
C GLY A 50 -14.66 -12.39 -2.61
N SER A 51 -14.27 -11.30 -3.29
CA SER A 51 -12.88 -10.81 -3.27
C SER A 51 -12.52 -10.18 -1.91
N THR A 52 -11.23 -10.14 -1.59
CA THR A 52 -10.71 -9.34 -0.47
C THR A 52 -10.29 -7.98 -0.99
N VAL A 53 -10.50 -6.90 -0.25
CA VAL A 53 -10.16 -5.53 -0.70
C VAL A 53 -9.13 -4.90 0.21
N PHE A 54 -8.22 -4.11 -0.37
CA PHE A 54 -7.29 -3.27 0.37
C PHE A 54 -7.07 -1.94 -0.38
N VAL A 55 -6.53 -0.95 0.32
CA VAL A 55 -6.25 0.38 -0.23
C VAL A 55 -4.76 0.71 -0.07
N LEU A 56 -4.20 1.45 -1.01
CA LEU A 56 -2.90 2.09 -0.85
C LEU A 56 -3.16 3.59 -0.63
N PRO A 57 -3.15 4.08 0.63
CA PRO A 57 -3.32 5.49 0.93
C PRO A 57 -2.07 6.29 0.57
N THR A 58 -2.27 7.40 -0.14
CA THR A 58 -1.22 8.36 -0.53
C THR A 58 -1.35 9.68 0.25
N ARG A 59 -2.57 10.00 0.70
CA ARG A 59 -2.87 11.09 1.63
C ARG A 59 -3.78 10.57 2.76
N PRO A 60 -3.19 10.01 3.85
CA PRO A 60 -3.95 9.37 4.94
C PRO A 60 -4.49 10.34 6.00
N VAL A 61 -4.08 11.61 5.95
CA VAL A 61 -4.50 12.66 6.89
C VAL A 61 -4.73 13.95 6.13
N ASP A 62 -5.80 14.64 6.53
CA ASP A 62 -6.17 15.97 6.11
C ASP A 62 -6.15 16.89 7.34
N VAL A 63 -5.79 18.16 7.17
CA VAL A 63 -5.80 19.12 8.27
C VAL A 63 -6.72 20.27 7.87
N GLN A 64 -7.74 20.50 8.69
CA GLN A 64 -8.73 21.55 8.46
C GLN A 64 -8.71 22.56 9.59
N GLU A 65 -9.00 23.81 9.26
CA GLU A 65 -9.08 24.89 10.24
C GLU A 65 -10.48 25.52 10.21
N PHE A 66 -11.05 25.79 11.38
CA PHE A 66 -12.35 26.44 11.52
C PHE A 66 -12.51 27.10 12.89
N ALA A 67 -13.48 27.99 13.02
CA ALA A 67 -13.86 28.58 14.30
C ALA A 67 -15.01 27.79 14.94
N ASP A 68 -14.89 27.48 16.23
CA ASP A 68 -15.94 26.89 17.08
C ASP A 68 -15.97 27.63 18.41
N ASN A 69 -17.12 28.20 18.77
CA ASN A 69 -17.30 29.05 19.97
C ASN A 69 -16.15 30.05 20.19
N GLN A 70 -15.83 30.86 19.17
CA GLN A 70 -14.75 31.86 19.17
C GLN A 70 -13.32 31.30 19.36
N THR A 71 -13.15 29.98 19.32
CA THR A 71 -11.86 29.31 19.36
C THR A 71 -11.48 28.85 17.95
N TRP A 72 -10.27 29.16 17.50
CA TRP A 72 -9.72 28.62 16.26
C TRP A 72 -9.26 27.19 16.50
N ILE A 73 -9.88 26.24 15.81
CA ILE A 73 -9.57 24.83 15.90
C ILE A 73 -8.83 24.41 14.64
N VAL A 74 -7.67 23.81 14.84
CA VAL A 74 -6.96 23.03 13.83
C VAL A 74 -7.26 21.56 14.08
N LEU A 75 -7.81 20.89 13.08
CA LEU A 75 -8.35 19.55 13.21
C LEU A 75 -7.72 18.60 12.21
N PRO A 76 -6.87 17.67 12.67
CA PRO A 76 -6.38 16.57 11.86
C PRO A 76 -7.50 15.52 11.73
N ILE A 77 -7.88 15.20 10.49
CA ILE A 77 -8.85 14.15 10.16
C ILE A 77 -8.07 13.04 9.45
N TYR A 78 -7.99 11.88 10.09
CA TYR A 78 -7.09 10.81 9.67
C TYR A 78 -7.84 9.50 9.45
N MET A 79 -7.40 8.74 8.44
CA MET A 79 -7.94 7.43 8.13
C MET A 79 -7.75 6.45 9.29
N THR A 80 -8.75 5.61 9.54
CA THR A 80 -8.73 4.59 10.60
C THR A 80 -8.94 3.19 10.06
N SER A 81 -9.75 3.00 9.02
CA SER A 81 -10.03 1.67 8.45
C SER A 81 -10.60 1.77 7.05
N VAL A 82 -10.67 0.63 6.36
CA VAL A 82 -11.39 0.47 5.10
C VAL A 82 -12.44 -0.60 5.28
N THR A 83 -13.66 -0.34 4.82
CA THR A 83 -14.78 -1.28 4.86
C THR A 83 -15.32 -1.48 3.46
N ARG A 84 -15.60 -2.74 3.08
CA ARG A 84 -16.22 -3.07 1.80
C ARG A 84 -17.73 -2.75 1.84
N ASN A 85 -18.25 -2.14 0.77
CA ASN A 85 -19.66 -1.78 0.61
C ASN A 85 -20.34 -2.74 -0.39
N GLY A 86 -20.35 -4.04 -0.07
CA GLY A 86 -20.78 -5.07 -1.02
C GLY A 86 -19.92 -5.05 -2.29
N ASP A 87 -20.54 -5.19 -3.45
CA ASP A 87 -19.84 -5.25 -4.75
C ASP A 87 -19.72 -3.88 -5.45
N ASN A 88 -20.06 -2.80 -4.74
CA ASN A 88 -20.11 -1.43 -5.29
C ASN A 88 -18.93 -0.55 -4.89
N GLY A 89 -18.01 -1.03 -4.04
CA GLY A 89 -16.79 -0.33 -3.69
C GLY A 89 -16.43 -0.41 -2.20
N VAL A 90 -15.79 0.65 -1.69
CA VAL A 90 -15.34 0.72 -0.29
C VAL A 90 -15.70 2.05 0.37
N THR A 91 -15.80 2.04 1.68
CA THR A 91 -15.76 3.22 2.54
C THR A 91 -14.42 3.26 3.23
N VAL A 92 -13.67 4.34 3.00
CA VAL A 92 -12.53 4.71 3.86
C VAL A 92 -13.10 5.48 5.04
N ASN A 93 -12.90 4.95 6.24
CA ASN A 93 -13.34 5.58 7.47
C ASN A 93 -12.18 6.37 8.08
N GLY A 94 -12.51 7.44 8.79
CA GLY A 94 -11.57 8.16 9.62
C GLY A 94 -12.22 8.72 10.86
N THR A 95 -11.40 9.46 11.60
CA THR A 95 -11.81 10.13 12.82
C THR A 95 -10.94 11.36 13.05
N ASN A 96 -11.24 12.09 14.10
CA ASN A 96 -10.45 13.21 14.59
C ASN A 96 -10.60 13.31 16.11
N ARG A 97 -9.72 14.09 16.74
CA ARG A 97 -9.91 14.48 18.13
C ARG A 97 -11.14 15.39 18.22
N GLY A 98 -11.99 15.23 19.24
CA GLY A 98 -13.19 16.06 19.40
C GLY A 98 -14.44 15.57 18.67
N ASN A 99 -14.39 14.46 17.90
CA ASN A 99 -15.55 13.86 17.23
C ASN A 99 -16.31 14.83 16.29
N TYR A 100 -15.60 15.78 15.69
CA TYR A 100 -16.19 16.70 14.71
C TYR A 100 -16.61 15.94 13.45
N GLN A 101 -17.73 16.33 12.86
CA GLN A 101 -18.18 15.79 11.58
C GLN A 101 -17.64 16.67 10.45
N ARG A 102 -16.63 16.19 9.74
CA ARG A 102 -15.95 16.94 8.67
C ARG A 102 -15.85 16.12 7.40
N ILE A 103 -15.78 16.78 6.26
CA ILE A 103 -15.57 16.10 4.98
C ILE A 103 -14.05 16.05 4.73
N PRO A 104 -13.39 14.89 4.83
CA PRO A 104 -11.94 14.81 4.72
C PRO A 104 -11.45 14.97 3.28
N ASN A 105 -10.24 15.47 3.07
CA ASN A 105 -9.56 15.47 1.77
C ASN A 105 -8.48 14.38 1.69
N TRP A 106 -8.82 13.22 1.11
CA TRP A 106 -7.95 12.04 1.09
C TRP A 106 -7.59 11.61 -0.33
N ALA A 107 -6.64 10.68 -0.45
CA ALA A 107 -6.27 10.07 -1.72
C ALA A 107 -5.68 8.67 -1.51
N GLY A 108 -5.86 7.80 -2.50
CA GLY A 108 -5.30 6.45 -2.54
C GLY A 108 -5.79 5.62 -3.74
N THR A 109 -5.43 4.34 -3.73
CA THR A 109 -5.80 3.38 -4.78
C THR A 109 -6.44 2.14 -4.17
N VAL A 110 -7.56 1.69 -4.74
CA VAL A 110 -8.31 0.50 -4.31
C VAL A 110 -7.88 -0.70 -5.15
N PHE A 111 -7.64 -1.81 -4.47
CA PHE A 111 -7.29 -3.10 -5.06
C PHE A 111 -8.18 -4.19 -4.51
N GLU A 112 -8.39 -5.23 -5.30
CA GLU A 112 -9.00 -6.45 -4.82
C GLU A 112 -8.13 -7.67 -5.09
N ILE A 113 -8.31 -8.71 -4.28
CA ILE A 113 -7.74 -10.03 -4.48
C ILE A 113 -8.90 -10.95 -4.78
N LEU A 114 -8.92 -11.51 -5.98
CA LEU A 114 -9.99 -12.39 -6.41
C LEU A 114 -10.10 -13.63 -5.50
N PRO A 115 -11.33 -14.13 -5.26
CA PRO A 115 -11.51 -15.38 -4.53
C PRO A 115 -10.74 -16.52 -5.19
N ALA A 116 -10.40 -17.56 -4.42
CA ALA A 116 -9.81 -18.76 -5.00
C ALA A 116 -10.90 -19.40 -5.86
N ALA A 117 -10.64 -19.60 -7.15
CA ALA A 117 -11.62 -20.29 -7.97
C ALA A 117 -11.62 -21.78 -7.60
N THR A 118 -12.81 -22.38 -7.62
CA THR A 118 -12.94 -23.83 -7.77
C THR A 118 -12.78 -24.11 -9.26
N TYR A 119 -11.74 -24.83 -9.62
CA TYR A 119 -11.20 -24.97 -10.97
C TYR A 119 -12.25 -25.34 -12.05
N ASN A 120 -12.17 -24.72 -13.24
CA ASN A 120 -12.93 -25.14 -14.42
C ASN A 120 -12.07 -25.51 -15.66
N GLU A 121 -10.85 -25.00 -15.89
CA GLU A 121 -9.92 -25.38 -17.00
C GLU A 121 -8.50 -24.74 -16.86
N GLY A 122 -7.40 -25.45 -17.19
CA GLY A 122 -6.01 -24.93 -17.18
C GLY A 122 -4.96 -25.74 -16.37
N LEU A 123 -3.89 -25.08 -15.90
CA LEU A 123 -2.89 -25.66 -14.98
C LEU A 123 -3.26 -25.28 -13.54
N LEU A 124 -3.59 -26.27 -12.71
CA LEU A 124 -3.95 -26.05 -11.31
C LEU A 124 -2.71 -26.02 -10.40
N VAL A 125 -2.49 -24.88 -9.75
CA VAL A 125 -1.72 -24.81 -8.50
C VAL A 125 -2.73 -24.56 -7.37
N SER A 126 -2.83 -25.49 -6.40
CA SER A 126 -3.91 -25.48 -5.41
C SER A 126 -3.97 -24.16 -4.61
N ASN A 127 -5.18 -23.65 -4.34
CA ASN A 127 -5.41 -22.36 -3.63
C ASN A 127 -4.76 -21.10 -4.26
N SER A 128 -4.22 -21.18 -5.47
CA SER A 128 -3.65 -20.02 -6.19
C SER A 128 -4.70 -19.25 -7.00
N THR A 129 -4.31 -18.13 -7.61
CA THR A 129 -5.15 -17.41 -8.58
C THR A 129 -5.41 -18.27 -9.81
N ASP A 130 -6.68 -18.41 -10.19
CA ASP A 130 -7.06 -18.91 -11.50
C ASP A 130 -6.94 -17.78 -12.53
N PHE A 131 -5.87 -17.83 -13.31
CA PHE A 131 -5.61 -16.85 -14.35
C PHE A 131 -6.52 -17.03 -15.58
N THR A 132 -7.08 -18.22 -15.84
CA THR A 132 -7.96 -18.45 -17.02
C THR A 132 -9.37 -17.89 -16.77
N ALA A 133 -9.80 -17.81 -15.51
CA ALA A 133 -11.07 -17.22 -15.09
C ALA A 133 -11.08 -15.67 -15.08
N ILE A 134 -9.95 -15.01 -15.34
CA ILE A 134 -9.87 -13.55 -15.35
C ILE A 134 -10.57 -13.02 -16.61
N SER A 135 -11.78 -12.48 -16.41
CA SER A 135 -12.65 -11.99 -17.47
C SER A 135 -12.17 -10.69 -18.13
N ASN A 136 -11.22 -9.98 -17.50
CA ASN A 136 -10.67 -8.74 -18.03
C ASN A 136 -9.21 -8.54 -17.62
N GLN A 137 -8.29 -8.70 -18.57
CA GLN A 137 -6.85 -8.50 -18.37
C GLN A 137 -6.49 -7.06 -17.96
N ALA A 138 -7.34 -6.07 -18.21
CA ALA A 138 -7.08 -4.65 -17.89
C ALA A 138 -7.14 -4.33 -16.38
N ARG A 139 -7.33 -5.34 -15.54
CA ARG A 139 -7.28 -5.24 -14.08
C ARG A 139 -6.01 -5.89 -13.52
N LEU A 140 -5.27 -6.63 -14.35
CA LEU A 140 -4.04 -7.30 -13.96
C LEU A 140 -2.90 -6.29 -13.90
N MET A 141 -2.02 -6.48 -12.91
CA MET A 141 -0.78 -5.74 -12.84
C MET A 141 0.40 -6.65 -13.16
N THR A 142 1.37 -6.11 -13.88
CA THR A 142 2.60 -6.80 -14.26
C THR A 142 3.81 -6.06 -13.72
N CYS A 143 4.91 -6.80 -13.50
CA CYS A 143 6.16 -6.20 -13.05
C CYS A 143 6.70 -5.26 -14.12
N ALA A 144 6.77 -3.97 -13.80
CA ALA A 144 7.21 -2.90 -14.68
C ALA A 144 8.66 -2.48 -14.42
N TYR A 145 9.16 -2.70 -13.21
CA TYR A 145 10.52 -2.37 -12.82
C TYR A 145 11.01 -3.30 -11.71
N VAL A 146 12.28 -3.70 -11.81
CA VAL A 146 13.05 -4.29 -10.70
C VAL A 146 14.46 -3.70 -10.74
N GLY A 147 14.95 -3.28 -9.59
CA GLY A 147 16.35 -2.90 -9.43
C GLY A 147 16.66 -2.40 -8.03
N THR A 148 17.95 -2.21 -7.76
CA THR A 148 18.41 -1.56 -6.53
C THR A 148 18.44 -0.05 -6.71
N VAL A 149 17.91 0.69 -5.74
CA VAL A 149 17.91 2.15 -5.74
C VAL A 149 18.42 2.69 -4.41
N THR A 150 19.04 3.86 -4.42
CA THR A 150 19.34 4.64 -3.21
C THR A 150 18.46 5.87 -3.20
N VAL A 151 17.61 5.99 -2.18
CA VAL A 151 16.69 7.11 -2.02
C VAL A 151 17.24 8.07 -0.97
N ASN A 152 17.52 9.31 -1.37
CA ASN A 152 18.03 10.36 -0.49
C ASN A 152 16.90 11.37 -0.20
N GLY A 153 16.16 11.16 0.88
CA GLY A 153 15.02 11.97 1.26
C GLY A 153 13.77 11.71 0.41
N SER A 154 13.86 11.84 -0.90
CA SER A 154 12.76 11.52 -1.81
C SER A 154 13.27 11.10 -3.19
N MET A 155 12.51 10.23 -3.86
CA MET A 155 12.79 9.81 -5.23
C MET A 155 11.46 9.57 -5.96
N ALA A 156 11.30 10.17 -7.14
CA ALA A 156 10.21 9.84 -8.05
C ALA A 156 10.32 8.39 -8.50
N LEU A 157 9.19 7.69 -8.67
CA LEU A 157 9.25 6.34 -9.21
C LEU A 157 9.82 6.34 -10.64
N PRO A 158 10.73 5.41 -10.98
CA PRO A 158 11.29 5.31 -12.33
C PRO A 158 10.23 4.95 -13.38
N VAL A 159 9.16 4.28 -12.96
CA VAL A 159 7.96 4.00 -13.75
C VAL A 159 6.73 4.19 -12.86
N SER A 160 5.61 4.64 -13.44
CA SER A 160 4.34 4.75 -12.70
C SER A 160 3.85 3.36 -12.29
N GLY A 161 3.35 3.25 -11.06
CA GLY A 161 2.84 2.00 -10.52
C GLY A 161 2.81 1.98 -8.99
N ILE A 162 2.79 0.77 -8.45
CA ILE A 162 2.70 0.47 -7.04
C ILE A 162 4.04 -0.11 -6.56
N PRO A 163 4.75 0.60 -5.66
CA PRO A 163 6.08 0.20 -5.23
C PRO A 163 6.06 -0.79 -4.06
N PHE A 164 6.97 -1.75 -4.14
CA PHE A 164 7.33 -2.70 -3.12
C PHE A 164 8.84 -2.66 -2.91
N GLY A 165 9.29 -2.78 -1.68
CA GLY A 165 10.70 -2.71 -1.38
C GLY A 165 11.17 -3.66 -0.30
N LYS A 166 12.48 -3.90 -0.32
CA LYS A 166 13.21 -4.64 0.70
C LYS A 166 14.45 -3.85 1.08
N TRP A 167 14.61 -3.55 2.37
CA TRP A 167 15.72 -2.77 2.92
C TRP A 167 15.95 -3.10 4.40
N ASP A 168 17.10 -2.72 4.95
CA ASP A 168 17.39 -2.94 6.37
C ASP A 168 17.95 -1.66 6.99
N ASN A 169 17.09 -0.91 7.68
CA ASN A 169 17.49 0.25 8.47
C ASN A 169 16.44 0.61 9.54
N ASN A 170 16.72 0.29 10.80
CA ASN A 170 15.80 0.56 11.91
C ASN A 170 15.56 2.06 12.20
N ASN A 171 16.38 2.95 11.64
CA ASN A 171 16.30 4.40 11.87
C ASN A 171 15.55 5.16 10.75
N VAL A 172 15.05 4.45 9.74
CA VAL A 172 14.47 5.06 8.55
C VAL A 172 13.05 4.59 8.33
N SER A 173 12.13 5.55 8.17
CA SER A 173 10.78 5.30 7.70
C SER A 173 10.67 5.61 6.21
N VAL A 174 9.99 4.74 5.48
CA VAL A 174 9.73 4.83 4.05
C VAL A 174 8.22 4.89 3.80
N GLY A 175 7.75 5.86 3.03
CA GLY A 175 6.35 5.99 2.62
C GLY A 175 6.22 6.30 1.13
N PHE A 176 4.99 6.28 0.61
CA PHE A 176 4.69 6.59 -0.79
C PHE A 176 3.55 7.60 -0.88
N ASP A 177 3.80 8.74 -1.55
CA ASP A 177 2.83 9.83 -1.66
C ASP A 177 1.97 9.79 -2.94
N GLY A 178 2.09 8.72 -3.74
CA GLY A 178 1.41 8.55 -5.01
C GLY A 178 2.29 8.83 -6.23
N ALA A 179 3.45 9.48 -6.05
CA ALA A 179 4.42 9.71 -7.12
C ALA A 179 5.87 9.45 -6.68
N ASN A 180 6.19 9.71 -5.42
CA ASN A 180 7.52 9.63 -4.85
C ASN A 180 7.56 8.68 -3.66
N ILE A 181 8.67 7.97 -3.54
CA ILE A 181 9.09 7.35 -2.29
C ILE A 181 9.64 8.45 -1.39
N ILE A 182 9.20 8.47 -0.13
CA ILE A 182 9.57 9.46 0.89
C ILE A 182 10.32 8.76 2.02
N VAL A 183 11.54 9.22 2.31
CA VAL A 183 12.46 8.61 3.26
C VAL A 183 12.84 9.63 4.34
N ARG A 184 12.57 9.28 5.60
CA ARG A 184 12.75 10.18 6.76
C ARG A 184 13.44 9.48 7.93
N ASP A 185 14.24 10.25 8.65
CA ASP A 185 14.85 9.83 9.91
C ASP A 185 13.79 9.80 11.02
N ILE A 186 13.67 8.66 11.70
CA ILE A 186 12.71 8.50 12.79
C ILE A 186 13.27 8.89 14.17
N ASN A 187 14.59 9.04 14.28
CA ASN A 187 15.26 9.45 15.51
C ASN A 187 15.20 10.96 15.72
N TYR A 188 14.87 11.72 14.66
CA TYR A 188 14.70 13.16 14.77
C TYR A 188 13.46 13.54 15.59
N SER A 189 13.68 14.27 16.67
CA SER A 189 12.65 14.65 17.65
C SER A 189 12.05 16.04 17.43
N GLY A 190 12.58 16.84 16.49
CA GLY A 190 12.10 18.19 16.23
C GLY A 190 10.73 18.28 15.55
N ARG A 191 10.36 19.51 15.16
CA ARG A 191 9.06 19.86 14.57
C ARG A 191 9.02 19.69 13.05
N ASP A 192 10.16 19.76 12.39
CA ASP A 192 10.37 19.53 10.96
C ASP A 192 10.69 18.05 10.66
N ASP A 193 10.86 17.73 9.37
CA ASP A 193 11.29 16.42 8.90
C ASP A 193 12.74 16.46 8.40
N VAL A 194 13.57 15.58 8.97
CA VAL A 194 14.93 15.36 8.48
C VAL A 194 14.91 14.24 7.45
N SER A 195 15.44 14.54 6.26
CA SER A 195 15.64 13.53 5.22
C SER A 195 16.64 12.48 5.68
N ALA A 196 16.38 11.22 5.34
CA ALA A 196 17.33 10.13 5.53
C ALA A 196 17.69 9.47 4.19
N SER A 197 18.65 8.56 4.20
CA SER A 197 19.05 7.77 3.04
C SER A 197 18.87 6.29 3.31
N VAL A 198 18.40 5.55 2.32
CA VAL A 198 18.36 4.09 2.35
C VAL A 198 18.55 3.52 0.95
N THR A 199 19.33 2.45 0.87
CA THR A 199 19.42 1.61 -0.33
C THR A 199 18.41 0.48 -0.18
N MET A 200 17.59 0.26 -1.20
CA MET A 200 16.55 -0.76 -1.21
C MET A 200 16.52 -1.49 -2.55
N GLU A 201 16.17 -2.76 -2.50
CA GLU A 201 15.63 -3.46 -3.67
C GLU A 201 14.21 -2.94 -3.90
N LEU A 202 13.89 -2.54 -5.12
CA LEU A 202 12.63 -1.92 -5.51
C LEU A 202 12.00 -2.70 -6.65
N VAL A 203 10.73 -3.04 -6.47
CA VAL A 203 9.88 -3.65 -7.48
C VAL A 203 8.65 -2.78 -7.67
N ILE A 204 8.24 -2.53 -8.91
CA ILE A 204 7.06 -1.72 -9.21
C ILE A 204 6.15 -2.51 -10.14
N PHE A 205 4.88 -2.60 -9.76
CA PHE A 205 3.83 -3.20 -10.59
C PHE A 205 2.92 -2.11 -11.13
N ASN A 206 2.51 -2.23 -12.38
CA ASN A 206 1.55 -1.30 -12.97
C ASN A 206 0.47 -2.04 -13.74
N ASN A 207 -0.64 -1.35 -14.01
CA ASN A 207 -1.77 -1.89 -14.74
C ASN A 207 -1.49 -1.92 -16.25
N THR A 208 -0.50 -2.72 -16.62
CA THR A 208 -0.19 -3.09 -18.01
C THR A 208 -0.54 -4.56 -18.18
N ALA A 209 -1.40 -4.86 -19.16
CA ALA A 209 -1.77 -6.24 -19.45
C ALA A 209 -0.51 -7.08 -19.81
N PRO A 210 -0.46 -8.35 -19.38
CA PRO A 210 0.61 -9.25 -19.81
C PRO A 210 0.54 -9.44 -21.33
N VAL A 211 1.71 -9.66 -21.94
CA VAL A 211 1.85 -9.91 -23.38
C VAL A 211 2.33 -11.33 -23.60
N ALA A 212 1.83 -11.98 -24.65
CA ALA A 212 2.30 -13.30 -25.03
C ALA A 212 3.78 -13.25 -25.43
N GLY A 213 4.49 -14.36 -25.19
CA GLY A 213 5.89 -14.53 -25.60
C GLY A 213 6.42 -15.88 -25.15
N ASP A 214 7.74 -16.03 -25.24
CA ASP A 214 8.42 -17.28 -24.91
C ASP A 214 8.20 -17.67 -23.44
N GLY A 215 7.97 -18.97 -23.20
CA GLY A 215 7.65 -19.53 -21.90
C GLY A 215 6.17 -19.88 -21.76
N ILE A 216 5.58 -19.63 -20.58
CA ILE A 216 4.19 -19.95 -20.28
C ILE A 216 3.33 -18.72 -20.54
N THR A 217 2.36 -18.86 -21.44
CA THR A 217 1.29 -17.88 -21.68
C THR A 217 -0.05 -18.56 -21.41
N MET A 218 -0.92 -17.92 -20.63
CA MET A 218 -2.30 -18.36 -20.45
C MET A 218 -3.24 -17.30 -21.01
N THR A 219 -4.30 -17.76 -21.67
CA THR A 219 -5.35 -16.90 -22.21
C THR A 219 -6.71 -17.27 -21.64
N ASN A 220 -7.57 -16.27 -21.45
CA ASN A 220 -8.97 -16.52 -21.14
C ASN A 220 -9.76 -16.96 -22.39
N SER A 221 -11.04 -17.29 -22.21
CA SER A 221 -11.95 -17.70 -23.30
C SER A 221 -12.18 -16.62 -24.36
N ALA A 222 -11.87 -15.35 -24.07
CA ALA A 222 -11.90 -14.24 -25.01
C ALA A 222 -10.56 -14.05 -25.77
N GLY A 223 -9.58 -14.93 -25.57
CA GLY A 223 -8.26 -14.86 -26.20
C GLY A 223 -7.33 -13.79 -25.61
N GLN A 224 -7.69 -13.19 -24.48
CA GLN A 224 -6.86 -12.20 -23.79
C GLN A 224 -5.78 -12.89 -22.97
N VAL A 225 -4.57 -12.34 -22.95
CA VAL A 225 -3.47 -12.89 -22.15
C VAL A 225 -3.71 -12.49 -20.69
N THR A 226 -3.83 -13.48 -19.82
CA THR A 226 -4.11 -13.28 -18.40
C THR A 226 -2.95 -13.71 -17.51
N PHE A 227 -1.98 -14.40 -18.09
CA PHE A 227 -0.70 -14.73 -17.46
C PHE A 227 0.36 -14.87 -18.55
N SER A 228 1.57 -14.38 -18.26
CA SER A 228 2.72 -14.54 -19.13
C SER A 228 3.99 -14.53 -18.30
N THR A 229 4.92 -15.43 -18.62
CA THR A 229 6.27 -15.45 -18.03
C THR A 229 7.23 -14.50 -18.73
N VAL A 230 6.77 -13.66 -19.67
CA VAL A 230 7.64 -12.61 -20.24
C VAL A 230 8.06 -11.60 -19.16
N LYS A 231 7.21 -11.40 -18.15
CA LYS A 231 7.48 -10.60 -16.95
C LYS A 231 7.02 -11.38 -15.73
N ARG A 232 7.74 -11.25 -14.61
CA ARG A 232 7.27 -11.82 -13.34
C ARG A 232 5.87 -11.25 -13.00
N PRO A 233 4.87 -12.09 -12.70
CA PRO A 233 3.50 -11.68 -12.40
C PRO A 233 3.45 -10.96 -11.04
N PHE A 234 2.45 -10.11 -10.83
CA PHE A 234 2.21 -9.57 -9.49
C PHE A 234 1.51 -10.60 -8.62
N VAL A 235 2.26 -11.26 -7.73
CA VAL A 235 1.70 -12.18 -6.72
C VAL A 235 2.19 -11.82 -5.33
N TYR A 236 1.31 -11.97 -4.35
CA TYR A 236 1.63 -11.77 -2.93
C TYR A 236 1.62 -13.10 -2.17
N ASP A 237 2.37 -13.13 -1.07
CA ASP A 237 2.52 -14.28 -0.19
C ASP A 237 1.66 -14.16 1.07
N GLN A 238 1.65 -12.99 1.71
CA GLN A 238 0.84 -12.74 2.90
C GLN A 238 0.25 -11.33 2.94
N GLN A 239 -0.87 -11.19 3.66
CA GLN A 239 -1.44 -9.91 4.06
C GLN A 239 -1.11 -9.63 5.53
N LEU A 240 -0.78 -8.39 5.85
CA LEU A 240 -0.45 -7.99 7.22
C LEU A 240 -1.04 -6.62 7.55
N THR A 241 -1.73 -6.48 8.68
CA THR A 241 -2.04 -5.17 9.24
C THR A 241 -0.83 -4.65 10.00
N VAL A 242 -0.24 -3.54 9.53
CA VAL A 242 0.98 -2.99 10.13
C VAL A 242 0.68 -2.33 11.48
N THR A 243 1.50 -2.63 12.47
CA THR A 243 1.42 -2.08 13.83
C THR A 243 2.66 -1.29 14.18
N ASP A 244 2.71 -0.68 15.37
CA ASP A 244 3.91 0.03 15.84
C ASP A 244 5.00 -0.93 16.36
N ASN A 245 4.66 -2.20 16.51
CA ASN A 245 5.57 -3.26 16.93
C ASN A 245 6.18 -3.97 15.73
N ASN A 246 7.39 -4.48 15.89
CA ASN A 246 8.06 -5.29 14.87
C ASN A 246 7.25 -6.55 14.57
N GLN A 247 6.97 -6.76 13.28
CA GLN A 247 6.29 -7.94 12.74
C GLN A 247 7.23 -8.60 11.73
N TYR A 248 7.68 -9.81 12.02
CA TYR A 248 8.63 -10.53 11.17
C TYR A 248 7.97 -10.97 9.86
N ILE A 249 8.62 -10.64 8.74
CA ILE A 249 8.23 -11.06 7.38
C ILE A 249 9.35 -11.85 6.67
N GLY A 250 10.55 -11.94 7.26
CA GLY A 250 11.71 -12.59 6.67
C GLY A 250 12.33 -11.76 5.54
N ASP A 251 12.90 -12.43 4.55
CA ASP A 251 13.59 -11.82 3.40
C ASP A 251 12.61 -11.36 2.30
N LYS A 252 11.41 -10.94 2.68
CA LYS A 252 10.30 -10.63 1.75
C LYS A 252 10.24 -9.13 1.45
N TYR A 253 9.66 -8.80 0.29
CA TYR A 253 9.34 -7.42 -0.05
C TYR A 253 8.08 -6.98 0.69
N CYS A 254 8.04 -5.73 1.17
CA CYS A 254 6.82 -5.13 1.71
C CYS A 254 6.31 -4.00 0.82
N GLN A 255 5.01 -3.75 0.86
CA GLN A 255 4.40 -2.62 0.18
C GLN A 255 4.93 -1.30 0.76
N ILE A 256 5.43 -0.40 -0.10
CA ILE A 256 5.82 0.94 0.32
C ILE A 256 4.58 1.84 0.33
N VAL A 257 4.16 2.26 1.52
CA VAL A 257 2.87 2.94 1.73
C VAL A 257 2.92 3.82 2.97
N PHE A 258 2.04 4.82 3.05
CA PHE A 258 1.76 5.45 4.33
C PHE A 258 0.80 4.60 5.17
N THR A 259 1.24 4.17 6.34
CA THR A 259 0.52 3.24 7.23
C THR A 259 -0.50 3.94 8.14
N GLY A 260 -0.52 5.28 8.16
CA GLY A 260 -1.44 6.07 8.96
C GLY A 260 -0.92 7.47 9.25
N ALA A 261 -1.31 8.01 10.40
CA ALA A 261 -0.92 9.35 10.83
C ALA A 261 -0.83 9.43 12.36
N GLN A 262 -0.11 10.44 12.83
CA GLN A 262 -0.01 10.74 14.25
C GLN A 262 0.27 12.21 14.49
N SER A 263 0.10 12.63 15.73
CA SER A 263 0.44 13.95 16.21
C SER A 263 1.04 13.83 17.59
N ARG A 264 2.17 14.50 17.79
CA ARG A 264 2.91 14.57 19.04
C ARG A 264 3.14 16.02 19.44
N ARG A 265 3.19 16.29 20.75
CA ARG A 265 3.60 17.59 21.29
C ARG A 265 5.12 17.72 21.23
N VAL A 266 5.62 18.78 20.58
CA VAL A 266 7.04 19.14 20.49
C VAL A 266 7.16 20.65 20.65
N ASP A 267 7.89 21.10 21.66
CA ASP A 267 8.18 22.52 21.93
C ASP A 267 6.96 23.45 21.96
N GLY A 268 5.83 22.98 22.49
CA GLY A 268 4.57 23.76 22.55
C GLY A 268 3.74 23.74 21.26
N TYR A 269 4.08 22.85 20.31
CA TYR A 269 3.34 22.66 19.06
C TYR A 269 2.84 21.22 18.95
N PHE A 270 1.67 21.05 18.33
CA PHE A 270 1.23 19.78 17.77
C PHE A 270 1.85 19.58 16.40
N ASN A 271 2.74 18.59 16.32
CA ASN A 271 3.43 18.21 15.11
C ASN A 271 2.74 16.98 14.50
N ILE A 272 2.00 17.22 13.41
CA ILE A 272 1.22 16.19 12.71
C ILE A 272 2.09 15.56 11.63
N ARG A 273 2.13 14.23 11.58
CA ARG A 273 2.93 13.46 10.63
C ARG A 273 2.12 12.33 10.01
N LYS A 274 2.48 11.99 8.78
CA LYS A 274 2.16 10.68 8.20
C LYS A 274 3.03 9.62 8.88
N LYS A 275 2.57 8.38 8.84
CA LYS A 275 3.35 7.21 9.25
C LYS A 275 3.73 6.40 8.01
N GLY A 276 4.94 5.86 7.99
CA GLY A 276 5.45 4.98 6.95
C GLY A 276 5.97 3.67 7.54
N VAL A 277 6.58 2.85 6.70
CA VAL A 277 7.13 1.54 7.08
C VAL A 277 8.61 1.69 7.48
N VAL A 278 8.99 1.10 8.60
CA VAL A 278 10.38 0.81 8.96
C VAL A 278 10.60 -0.67 8.70
N MET A 279 11.67 -1.03 8.00
CA MET A 279 12.10 -2.42 7.83
C MET A 279 13.48 -2.58 8.47
N SER A 280 13.64 -3.56 9.36
CA SER A 280 14.95 -3.95 9.86
C SER A 280 14.98 -5.38 10.38
N GLY A 281 16.08 -6.10 10.11
CA GLY A 281 16.25 -7.49 10.54
C GLY A 281 15.11 -8.42 10.11
N GLY A 282 14.58 -8.22 8.89
CA GLY A 282 13.45 -8.99 8.34
C GLY A 282 12.10 -8.70 9.03
N SER A 283 12.02 -7.66 9.85
CA SER A 283 10.77 -7.21 10.48
C SER A 283 10.33 -5.87 9.95
N ILE A 284 9.01 -5.63 9.94
CA ILE A 284 8.41 -4.34 9.61
C ILE A 284 7.58 -3.77 10.76
N ARG A 285 7.50 -2.45 10.84
CA ARG A 285 6.58 -1.71 11.73
C ARG A 285 6.24 -0.35 11.17
N SER A 286 5.21 0.27 11.74
CA SER A 286 4.78 1.64 11.46
C SER A 286 5.57 2.63 12.31
N ALA A 287 6.03 3.73 11.72
CA ALA A 287 6.72 4.81 12.44
C ALA A 287 6.52 6.19 11.80
N TYR A 288 6.99 7.24 12.48
CA TYR A 288 6.96 8.62 11.99
C TYR A 288 7.59 8.76 10.61
N ASN A 289 6.95 9.54 9.74
CA ASN A 289 7.50 9.91 8.44
C ASN A 289 7.30 11.43 8.24
N GLN A 290 6.87 11.84 7.05
CA GLN A 290 6.69 13.21 6.60
C GLN A 290 5.77 14.06 7.51
N VAL A 291 6.21 15.29 7.80
CA VAL A 291 5.41 16.30 8.50
C VAL A 291 4.32 16.85 7.58
N VAL A 292 3.13 17.01 8.12
CA VAL A 292 1.95 17.57 7.45
C VAL A 292 1.61 18.96 7.98
N GLY A 293 1.93 19.24 9.25
CA GLY A 293 1.76 20.57 9.80
C GLY A 293 2.26 20.68 11.24
N ASN A 294 2.42 21.93 11.66
CA ASN A 294 2.93 22.33 12.97
C ASN A 294 2.06 23.45 13.53
N TYR A 295 1.31 23.17 14.58
CA TYR A 295 0.30 24.09 15.08
C TYR A 295 0.51 24.38 16.55
N ASN A 296 0.39 25.64 16.95
CA ASN A 296 0.52 26.03 18.35
C ASN A 296 -0.49 25.28 19.22
N ASP A 297 -0.08 24.94 20.44
CA ASP A 297 -0.93 24.33 21.45
C ASP A 297 -1.94 25.33 22.02
N ASN A 298 -2.98 25.63 21.23
CA ASN A 298 -4.01 26.62 21.53
C ASN A 298 -5.29 25.96 22.07
N ARG A 299 -5.19 25.29 23.23
CA ARG A 299 -6.31 24.77 24.05
C ARG A 299 -7.10 23.57 23.50
N PHE A 300 -6.81 23.10 22.29
CA PHE A 300 -7.39 21.88 21.73
C PHE A 300 -6.33 20.79 21.60
N ASP A 301 -6.52 19.64 22.28
CA ASP A 301 -5.55 18.55 22.21
C ASP A 301 -5.65 17.78 20.89
N MET A 302 -4.62 17.93 20.07
CA MET A 302 -4.49 17.27 18.77
C MET A 302 -3.62 16.02 18.85
N THR A 303 -3.25 15.50 20.03
CA THR A 303 -2.35 14.33 20.15
C THR A 303 -3.06 13.05 19.72
N PHE A 304 -2.51 12.27 18.80
CA PHE A 304 -3.06 10.95 18.44
C PHE A 304 -1.99 10.08 17.82
N ASN A 305 -2.22 8.77 17.79
CA ASN A 305 -1.38 7.81 17.06
C ASN A 305 -2.29 6.77 16.41
N GLN A 306 -2.39 6.79 15.09
CA GLN A 306 -3.31 5.94 14.33
C GLN A 306 -2.58 5.21 13.20
N ASN A 307 -2.63 3.89 13.24
CA ASN A 307 -2.42 3.05 12.06
C ASN A 307 -3.76 2.78 11.37
N ILE A 308 -3.78 2.75 10.05
CA ILE A 308 -4.99 2.39 9.30
C ILE A 308 -5.18 0.88 9.45
N ASN A 309 -6.32 0.46 9.99
CA ASN A 309 -6.69 -0.95 10.09
C ASN A 309 -7.05 -1.48 8.70
N MET A 310 -6.03 -1.90 7.98
CA MET A 310 -6.10 -2.39 6.61
C MET A 310 -4.84 -3.22 6.32
N PRO A 311 -4.97 -4.32 5.59
CA PRO A 311 -3.81 -5.12 5.22
C PRO A 311 -2.92 -4.37 4.21
N ILE A 312 -1.61 -4.51 4.39
CA ILE A 312 -0.62 -4.33 3.32
C ILE A 312 -0.27 -5.68 2.71
N LEU A 313 0.32 -5.65 1.52
CA LEU A 313 0.83 -6.84 0.86
C LEU A 313 2.32 -7.05 1.13
N VAL A 314 2.70 -8.31 1.30
CA VAL A 314 4.08 -8.77 1.39
C VAL A 314 4.30 -9.78 0.28
N LEU A 315 5.38 -9.62 -0.47
CA LEU A 315 5.67 -10.41 -1.66
C LEU A 315 6.82 -11.39 -1.40
N PRO A 316 6.82 -12.56 -2.05
CA PRO A 316 7.93 -13.50 -1.98
C PRO A 316 9.23 -12.89 -2.53
N ASP A 317 10.36 -13.44 -2.07
CA ASP A 317 11.70 -13.05 -2.51
C ASP A 317 12.06 -13.67 -3.86
N MET A 318 11.44 -13.16 -4.93
CA MET A 318 11.62 -13.74 -6.26
C MET A 318 11.63 -12.73 -7.40
N TYR A 319 11.72 -11.44 -7.09
CA TYR A 319 11.60 -10.35 -8.07
C TYR A 319 12.93 -9.80 -8.52
#